data_AF-A0A0E9LQ04-F1
#
_entry.id   AF-A0A0E9LQ04-F1
#
_cell.length_a   1.000
_cell.length_b   1.000
_cell.length_c   1.000
_cell.angle_alpha   90.00
_cell.angle_beta   90.00
_cell.angle_gamma   90.00
#
_symmetry.space_group_name_H-M   'P 1'
#
loop_
_entity.id
_entity.type
_entity.pdbx_description
1 polymer ?
#
loop_
_entity_poly.entity_id
_entity_poly.type
_entity_poly.pdbx_seq_one_letter_code
_entity_poly.pdbx_strand_id
1 'polypeptide(L)'
;MATEGGGQPHASLIAITPVSEFRQIFFATYRNTRKFTNLINNGRVAVLIQGEDTELSHEPSGYALTAYGNAQEVGKTDYEEILKAHVHRNPDLANSLQSADLAVFLIKIETYQMVRGFDDVTWWPMGDSGL
;
A
#
# COMPACT_ATOMS: atom_id res chain seq x y z
N MET A 1 1.13 -5.74 3.60
CA MET A 1 1.99 -4.61 4.04
C MET A 1 2.79 -5.00 5.26
N ALA A 2 4.10 -4.79 5.22
CA ALA A 2 5.00 -4.86 6.35
C ALA A 2 5.27 -3.45 6.91
N THR A 3 5.23 -3.34 8.24
CA THR A 3 5.58 -2.16 9.05
C THR A 3 6.54 -2.61 10.14
N GLU A 4 7.15 -1.70 10.88
CA GLU A 4 8.08 -2.02 11.97
C GLU A 4 7.76 -1.20 13.21
N GLY A 5 7.89 -1.82 14.39
CA GLY A 5 7.86 -1.12 15.67
C GLY A 5 8.77 -1.78 16.71
N GLY A 6 9.70 -1.02 17.30
CA GLY A 6 10.63 -1.50 18.32
C GLY A 6 11.63 -2.56 17.82
N GLY A 7 12.00 -2.52 16.54
CA GLY A 7 12.82 -3.50 15.83
C GLY A 7 12.06 -4.71 15.31
N GLN A 8 10.76 -4.86 15.61
CA GLN A 8 9.97 -6.04 15.23
C GLN A 8 9.12 -5.77 13.97
N PRO A 9 9.36 -6.49 12.86
CA PRO A 9 8.49 -6.45 11.69
C PRO A 9 7.07 -6.96 12.01
N HIS A 10 6.07 -6.31 11.40
CA HIS A 10 4.67 -6.69 11.48
C HIS A 10 4.04 -6.65 10.09
N ALA A 11 3.65 -7.84 9.61
CA ALA A 11 2.91 -7.99 8.37
C ALA A 11 1.40 -7.94 8.62
N SER A 12 0.67 -7.29 7.73
CA SER A 12 -0.79 -7.25 7.76
C SER A 12 -1.39 -7.09 6.36
N LEU A 13 -2.60 -7.63 6.17
CA LEU A 13 -3.40 -7.40 4.97
C LEU A 13 -4.00 -5.99 5.00
N ILE A 14 -4.05 -5.34 3.84
CA ILE A 14 -4.69 -4.04 3.62
C ILE A 14 -5.34 -4.03 2.24
N ALA A 15 -6.45 -3.29 2.12
CA ALA A 15 -6.93 -2.84 0.83
C ALA A 15 -6.07 -1.65 0.36
N ILE A 16 -5.85 -1.53 -0.95
CA ILE A 16 -5.05 -0.43 -1.52
C ILE A 16 -5.78 0.24 -2.68
N THR A 17 -5.46 1.51 -2.92
CA THR A 17 -5.88 2.23 -4.11
C THR A 17 -4.68 3.00 -4.66
N PRO A 18 -4.14 2.61 -5.82
CA PRO A 18 -3.05 3.36 -6.45
C PRO A 18 -3.58 4.71 -6.93
N VAL A 19 -2.77 5.75 -6.76
CA VAL A 19 -3.04 7.12 -7.22
C VAL A 19 -1.77 7.72 -7.82
N SER A 20 -1.91 8.85 -8.53
CA SER A 20 -0.78 9.57 -9.15
C SER A 20 0.09 8.67 -10.03
N GLU A 21 -0.54 7.92 -10.96
CA GLU A 21 0.16 7.00 -11.87
C GLU A 21 1.07 6.00 -11.11
N PHE A 22 0.51 5.36 -10.07
CA PHE A 22 1.18 4.40 -9.19
C PHE A 22 2.32 4.96 -8.34
N ARG A 23 2.62 6.27 -8.38
CA ARG A 23 3.66 6.86 -7.51
C ARG A 23 3.24 6.93 -6.04
N GLN A 24 1.95 6.78 -5.77
CA GLN A 24 1.40 6.76 -4.44
C GLN A 24 0.38 5.64 -4.26
N ILE A 25 0.29 5.12 -3.04
CA ILE A 25 -0.72 4.15 -2.65
C ILE A 25 -1.53 4.72 -1.48
N PHE A 26 -2.85 4.81 -1.67
CA PHE A 26 -3.81 5.14 -0.63
C PHE A 26 -4.29 3.87 0.10
N PHE A 27 -4.40 3.93 1.42
CA PHE A 27 -5.12 2.93 2.20
C PHE A 27 -5.75 3.55 3.46
N ALA A 28 -6.75 2.86 4.01
CA ALA A 28 -7.37 3.23 5.28
C ALA A 28 -7.16 2.13 6.33
N THR A 29 -7.03 2.51 7.60
CA THR A 29 -6.94 1.56 8.71
C THR A 29 -7.47 2.17 10.01
N TYR A 30 -7.89 1.35 10.97
CA TYR A 30 -8.30 1.84 12.28
C TYR A 30 -7.10 2.28 13.12
N ARG A 31 -7.29 3.33 13.92
CA ARG A 31 -6.30 3.91 14.83
C ARG A 31 -5.84 2.94 15.92
N ASN A 32 -6.68 1.99 16.32
CA ASN A 32 -6.36 0.99 17.34
C ASN A 32 -5.55 -0.21 16.82
N THR A 33 -5.06 -0.17 15.59
CA THR A 33 -4.29 -1.28 14.99
C THR A 33 -2.79 -1.14 15.26
N ARG A 34 -2.09 -2.29 15.32
CA ARG A 34 -0.63 -2.30 15.45
C ARG A 34 0.07 -1.61 14.28
N LYS A 35 -0.42 -1.79 13.04
CA LYS A 35 0.13 -1.09 11.87
C LYS A 35 -0.01 0.43 12.00
N PHE A 36 -1.12 0.95 12.53
CA PHE A 36 -1.26 2.38 12.80
C PHE A 36 -0.18 2.87 13.77
N THR A 37 -0.06 2.23 14.94
CA THR A 37 0.95 2.61 15.94
C THR A 37 2.37 2.53 15.37
N ASN A 38 2.68 1.50 14.58
CA ASN A 38 3.98 1.38 13.91
C ASN A 38 4.22 2.56 12.95
N LEU A 39 3.25 2.88 12.10
CA LEU A 39 3.37 3.92 11.07
C LEU A 39 3.53 5.33 11.64
N ILE A 40 2.87 5.63 12.76
CA ILE A 40 3.05 6.92 13.44
C ILE A 40 4.50 7.09 13.94
N ASN A 41 5.17 6.01 14.33
CA ASN A 41 6.53 6.06 14.85
C ASN A 41 7.60 5.87 13.75
N ASN A 42 7.31 5.07 12.73
CA ASN A 42 8.19 4.79 11.61
C ASN A 42 7.34 4.56 10.35
N GLY A 43 7.32 5.57 9.46
CA GLY A 43 6.55 5.52 8.22
C GLY A 43 7.10 4.58 7.14
N ARG A 44 8.26 3.93 7.33
CA ARG A 44 8.82 3.03 6.31
C ARG A 44 7.98 1.76 6.18
N VAL A 45 7.63 1.42 4.95
CA VAL A 45 6.78 0.26 4.64
C VAL A 45 7.25 -0.51 3.42
N ALA A 46 6.81 -1.77 3.36
CA ALA A 46 6.81 -2.57 2.14
C ALA A 46 5.40 -3.13 1.90
N VAL A 47 4.85 -2.95 0.70
CA VAL A 47 3.54 -3.47 0.30
C VAL A 47 3.74 -4.53 -0.76
N LEU A 48 3.58 -5.80 -0.36
CA LEU A 48 3.55 -6.93 -1.26
C LEU A 48 2.19 -7.02 -1.96
N ILE A 49 2.23 -7.10 -3.29
CA ILE A 49 1.09 -7.29 -4.20
C ILE A 49 1.43 -8.52 -5.05
N GLN A 50 0.55 -9.50 -5.07
CA GLN A 50 0.71 -10.68 -5.92
C GLN A 50 -0.21 -10.54 -7.13
N GLY A 51 0.30 -10.90 -8.31
CA GLY A 51 -0.46 -10.93 -9.56
C GLY A 51 -0.13 -12.16 -10.40
N GLU A 52 -0.82 -12.29 -11.51
CA GLU A 52 -0.65 -13.35 -12.50
C GLU A 52 -0.33 -12.73 -13.86
N ASP A 53 0.67 -13.26 -14.57
CA ASP A 53 0.95 -12.89 -15.95
C ASP A 53 0.00 -13.67 -16.88
N THR A 54 -0.93 -12.96 -17.52
CA THR A 54 -1.98 -13.57 -18.36
C THR A 54 -1.66 -13.59 -19.86
N GLU A 55 -0.56 -12.97 -20.31
CA GLU A 55 -0.38 -12.66 -21.74
C GLU A 55 0.65 -13.47 -22.54
N LEU A 56 1.48 -14.37 -21.95
CA LEU A 56 2.64 -14.90 -22.69
C LEU A 56 2.78 -16.42 -22.84
N SER A 57 1.94 -17.25 -22.23
CA SER A 57 1.98 -18.70 -22.45
C SER A 57 0.75 -19.39 -21.87
N HIS A 58 0.45 -20.59 -22.36
CA HIS A 58 -0.62 -21.47 -21.86
C HIS A 58 -0.46 -21.92 -20.39
N GLU A 59 0.50 -21.36 -19.64
CA GLU A 59 0.66 -21.56 -18.20
C GLU A 59 0.65 -20.21 -17.48
N PRO A 60 -0.24 -20.02 -16.47
CA PRO A 60 -0.19 -18.84 -15.60
C PRO A 60 1.12 -18.84 -14.82
N SER A 61 1.97 -17.84 -15.04
CA SER A 61 3.14 -17.59 -14.19
C SER A 61 2.85 -16.41 -13.28
N GLY A 62 2.91 -16.62 -11.96
CA GLY A 62 2.67 -15.56 -10.98
C GLY A 62 3.86 -14.61 -10.84
N TYR A 63 3.59 -13.39 -10.39
CA TYR A 63 4.61 -12.43 -9.98
C TYR A 63 4.30 -11.83 -8.62
N ALA A 64 5.34 -11.35 -7.95
CA ALA A 64 5.26 -10.58 -6.72
C ALA A 64 5.85 -9.19 -6.96
N LEU A 65 5.03 -8.16 -6.79
CA LEU A 65 5.43 -6.77 -6.80
C LEU A 65 5.49 -6.25 -5.36
N THR A 66 6.64 -5.80 -4.91
CA THR A 66 6.79 -5.12 -3.61
C THR A 66 7.01 -3.63 -3.83
N ALA A 67 6.10 -2.81 -3.31
CA ALA A 67 6.24 -1.36 -3.27
C ALA A 67 6.91 -0.95 -1.96
N TYR A 68 8.06 -0.28 -2.03
CA TYR A 68 8.78 0.27 -0.87
C TYR A 68 8.57 1.78 -0.83
N GLY A 69 8.38 2.31 0.37
CA GLY A 69 8.25 3.76 0.51
C GLY A 69 7.94 4.23 1.92
N ASN A 70 7.45 5.46 2.00
CA ASN A 70 7.12 6.13 3.25
C ASN A 70 5.63 6.45 3.31
N ALA A 71 4.95 5.97 4.36
CA ALA A 71 3.55 6.20 4.63
C ALA A 71 3.37 7.37 5.59
N GLN A 72 2.42 8.25 5.28
CA GLN A 72 2.06 9.40 6.12
C GLN A 72 0.55 9.45 6.29
N GLU A 73 0.10 9.75 7.51
CA GLU A 73 -1.32 10.03 7.76
C GLU A 73 -1.69 11.36 7.10
N VAL A 74 -2.81 11.38 6.39
CA VAL A 74 -3.31 12.57 5.71
C VAL A 74 -4.72 12.94 6.18
N GLY A 75 -5.15 14.17 5.91
CA GLY A 75 -6.50 14.62 6.24
C GLY A 75 -7.55 13.86 5.44
N LYS A 76 -8.60 13.34 6.10
CA LYS A 76 -9.70 12.64 5.41
C LYS A 76 -10.42 13.53 4.40
N THR A 77 -10.60 14.80 4.74
CA THR A 77 -11.29 15.80 3.90
C THR A 77 -10.54 16.05 2.60
N ASP A 78 -9.21 16.04 2.65
CA ASP A 78 -8.35 16.30 1.48
C ASP A 78 -8.41 15.16 0.45
N TYR A 79 -8.86 13.97 0.88
CA TYR A 79 -8.91 12.75 0.08
C TYR A 79 -10.30 12.09 0.08
N GLU A 80 -11.37 12.88 0.27
CA GLU A 80 -12.72 12.34 0.47
C GLU A 80 -13.21 11.51 -0.73
N GLU A 81 -12.95 11.96 -1.96
CA GLU A 81 -13.35 11.25 -3.18
C GLU A 81 -12.62 9.90 -3.32
N ILE A 82 -11.31 9.88 -3.06
CA ILE A 82 -10.49 8.67 -3.08
C ILE A 82 -10.95 7.72 -1.98
N LEU A 83 -11.24 8.22 -0.78
CA LEU A 83 -11.75 7.43 0.33
C LEU A 83 -13.11 6.78 -0.01
N LYS A 84 -14.03 7.53 -0.64
CA LYS A 84 -15.33 6.99 -1.11
C LYS A 84 -15.12 5.87 -2.12
N ALA A 85 -14.26 6.07 -3.13
CA ALA A 85 -13.95 5.05 -4.13
C ALA A 85 -13.27 3.82 -3.52
N HIS A 86 -12.33 4.04 -2.59
CA HIS A 86 -11.62 2.99 -1.85
C HIS A 86 -12.59 2.12 -1.06
N VAL A 87 -13.52 2.73 -0.33
CA VAL A 87 -14.52 2.01 0.46
C VAL A 87 -15.55 1.31 -0.41
N HIS A 88 -15.99 1.93 -1.51
CA HIS A 88 -16.90 1.27 -2.45
C HIS A 88 -16.32 -0.02 -3.02
N ARG A 89 -15.00 -0.07 -3.26
CA ARG A 89 -14.29 -1.27 -3.72
C ARG A 89 -14.05 -2.31 -2.63
N ASN A 90 -14.19 -1.93 -1.36
CA ASN A 90 -13.88 -2.78 -0.21
C ASN A 90 -15.05 -2.75 0.79
N PRO A 91 -16.12 -3.53 0.56
CA PRO A 91 -17.34 -3.49 1.37
C PRO A 91 -17.12 -3.71 2.87
N ASP A 92 -16.11 -4.48 3.25
CA ASP A 92 -15.74 -4.70 4.66
C ASP A 92 -15.29 -3.42 5.38
N LEU A 93 -14.86 -2.39 4.63
CA LEU A 93 -14.54 -1.06 5.13
C LEU A 93 -15.75 -0.11 5.15
N ALA A 94 -16.88 -0.48 4.53
CA ALA A 94 -18.03 0.41 4.30
C ALA A 94 -18.77 0.85 5.56
N ASN A 95 -18.77 0.03 6.61
CA ASN A 95 -19.40 0.37 7.88
C ASN A 95 -18.64 1.45 8.68
N SER A 96 -17.57 2.04 8.11
CA SER A 96 -16.53 2.75 8.87
C SER A 96 -16.27 4.19 8.41
N LEU A 97 -16.87 4.64 7.29
CA LEU A 97 -16.57 5.96 6.69
C LEU A 97 -16.80 7.14 7.64
N GLN A 98 -17.73 7.00 8.59
CA GLN A 98 -18.06 8.04 9.57
C GLN A 98 -17.35 7.88 10.92
N SER A 99 -16.59 6.80 11.13
CA SER A 99 -15.89 6.61 12.39
C SER A 99 -14.69 7.55 12.49
N ALA A 100 -14.60 8.30 13.60
CA ALA A 100 -13.41 9.07 13.98
C ALA A 100 -12.15 8.18 14.11
N ASP A 101 -12.35 6.88 14.30
CA ASP A 101 -11.29 5.89 14.50
C ASP A 101 -10.66 5.39 13.20
N LEU A 102 -11.24 5.69 12.04
CA LEU A 102 -10.58 5.41 10.77
C LEU A 102 -9.48 6.45 10.53
N ALA A 103 -8.29 6.04 10.11
CA ALA A 103 -7.22 6.91 9.65
C ALA A 103 -6.93 6.60 8.17
N VAL A 104 -6.52 7.61 7.42
CA VAL A 104 -6.18 7.48 6.00
C VAL A 104 -4.70 7.79 5.80
N PHE A 105 -4.04 7.00 4.98
CA PHE A 105 -2.61 7.09 4.73
C PHE A 105 -2.34 7.17 3.23
N LEU A 106 -1.34 7.97 2.88
CA LEU A 106 -0.68 7.91 1.59
C LEU A 106 0.73 7.36 1.76
N ILE A 107 1.05 6.36 0.95
CA ILE A 107 2.41 5.84 0.80
C ILE A 107 3.02 6.51 -0.42
N LYS A 108 4.05 7.32 -0.23
CA LYS A 108 4.90 7.78 -1.33
C LYS A 108 5.87 6.66 -1.69
N ILE A 109 5.79 6.16 -2.91
CA ILE A 109 6.64 5.07 -3.37
C ILE A 109 8.03 5.60 -3.71
N GLU A 110 9.05 4.88 -3.27
CA GLU A 110 10.46 5.17 -3.53
C GLU A 110 11.03 4.19 -4.55
N THR A 111 10.64 2.92 -4.47
CA THR A 111 11.02 1.90 -5.45
C THR A 111 10.01 0.77 -5.48
N TYR A 112 9.90 0.12 -6.63
CA TYR A 112 9.30 -1.20 -6.75
C TYR A 112 10.36 -2.27 -6.88
N GLN A 113 10.05 -3.48 -6.41
CA GLN A 113 10.75 -4.71 -6.74
C GLN A 113 9.74 -5.66 -7.38
N MET A 114 10.02 -6.12 -8.58
CA MET A 114 9.28 -7.18 -9.24
C MET A 114 10.06 -8.49 -9.12
N VAL A 115 9.37 -9.55 -8.71
CA VAL A 115 9.92 -10.90 -8.64
C VAL A 115 9.04 -11.83 -9.47
N ARG A 116 9.65 -12.58 -10.39
CA ARG A 116 9.02 -13.66 -11.16
C ARG A 116 9.75 -14.97 -10.90
N GLY A 117 9.00 -16.05 -10.68
CA GLY A 117 9.59 -17.33 -10.28
C GLY A 117 10.43 -17.19 -9.00
N PHE A 118 11.63 -17.76 -8.99
CA PHE A 118 12.52 -17.76 -7.82
C PHE A 118 13.72 -16.80 -7.94
N ASP A 119 14.17 -16.50 -9.17
CA ASP A 119 15.47 -15.86 -9.40
C ASP A 119 15.40 -14.59 -10.28
N ASP A 120 14.26 -14.30 -10.93
CA ASP A 120 14.10 -13.08 -11.74
C ASP A 120 13.63 -11.93 -10.85
N VAL A 121 14.57 -11.04 -10.50
CA VAL A 121 14.34 -9.88 -9.64
C VAL A 121 14.74 -8.61 -10.38
N THR A 122 13.77 -7.71 -10.58
CA THR A 122 13.99 -6.39 -11.18
C THR A 122 13.57 -5.28 -10.22
N TRP A 123 14.39 -4.22 -10.14
CA TRP A 123 14.08 -3.04 -9.33
C TRP A 123 13.73 -1.85 -10.22
N TRP A 124 12.67 -1.12 -9.86
CA TRP A 124 12.26 0.13 -10.50
C TRP A 124 12.24 1.26 -9.46
N PRO A 125 13.36 1.98 -9.29
CA PRO A 125 13.39 3.19 -8.49
C PRO A 125 12.42 4.22 -9.09
N MET A 126 11.65 4.90 -8.25
CA MET A 126 10.93 6.08 -8.68
C MET A 126 11.99 7.15 -8.96
N GLY A 127 12.19 7.49 -10.24
CA GLY A 127 13.08 8.60 -10.59
C GLY A 127 12.62 9.88 -9.89
N ASP A 128 13.59 10.73 -9.51
CA ASP A 128 13.33 12.05 -8.95
C ASP A 128 12.44 12.82 -9.91
N SER A 129 11.14 12.87 -9.62
CA SER A 129 10.27 13.90 -10.17
C SER A 129 10.65 15.19 -9.45
N GLY A 130 11.74 15.81 -9.92
CA GLY A 130 12.07 17.18 -9.58
C GLY A 130 10.85 18.03 -9.81
N LEU A 131 10.41 18.69 -8.74
CA LEU A 131 9.56 19.87 -8.83
C LEU A 131 10.38 21.02 -9.43
#